data_AF-A0A4Q0ZMK3-F1
#
_entry.id   AF-A0A4Q0ZMK3-F1
#
_cell.length_a   1.000
_cell.length_b   1.000
_cell.length_c   1.000
_cell.angle_alpha   90.00
_cell.angle_beta   90.00
_cell.angle_gamma   90.00
#
_symmetry.space_group_name_H-M   'P 1'
#
loop_
_entity.id
_entity.type
_entity.pdbx_description
1 polymer ?
#
loop_
_entity_poly.entity_id
_entity_poly.type
_entity_poly.pdbx_seq_one_letter_code
_entity_poly.pdbx_strand_id
1 'polypeptide(L)'
;MFWGIDVGSTYTKICGLDENKNIIDIKVIPTIVNQDEIVKEYLQDKKIKMLVSTGYGRHMIEEVYSCPVISEIKAHAKGAYSFLKNADMVIDLGGQDSKVIKLDLSGGFTDFKMNDKCAAGTGRFLEIASNRMGLEFDDFSQIGFKATKELSISSMCAVFAESEVISLIAKKESAANICYAVHDSIASRLASMARKFASKSDKIIFTGGGALNPFLVHLLSLKLEKEVIPAKHPQLIGAIGAAYSGYEII
;
A
#
# COMPACT_ATOMS: atom_id res chain seq x y z
N MET A 1 24.00 -3.86 -10.11
CA MET A 1 22.74 -3.17 -9.73
C MET A 1 22.06 -3.99 -8.65
N PHE A 2 21.39 -3.32 -7.72
CA PHE A 2 20.68 -3.94 -6.61
C PHE A 2 19.20 -3.97 -6.93
N TRP A 3 18.59 -5.14 -6.90
CA TRP A 3 17.19 -5.35 -7.27
C TRP A 3 16.37 -5.72 -6.04
N GLY A 4 15.17 -5.18 -5.99
CA GLY A 4 14.17 -5.51 -4.98
C GLY A 4 12.89 -5.95 -5.66
N ILE A 5 12.33 -7.06 -5.20
CA ILE A 5 11.06 -7.60 -5.70
C ILE A 5 10.09 -7.73 -4.53
N ASP A 6 8.94 -7.10 -4.66
CA ASP A 6 7.83 -7.20 -3.73
C ASP A 6 6.64 -7.88 -4.41
N VAL A 7 6.53 -9.20 -4.19
CA VAL A 7 5.44 -10.03 -4.71
C VAL A 7 4.25 -9.94 -3.77
N GLY A 8 3.39 -8.95 -3.99
CA GLY A 8 2.17 -8.74 -3.21
C GLY A 8 1.02 -9.63 -3.68
N SER A 9 -0.08 -9.61 -2.93
CA SER A 9 -1.30 -10.38 -3.25
C SER A 9 -2.03 -9.93 -4.52
N THR A 10 -1.87 -8.66 -4.91
CA THR A 10 -2.54 -8.08 -6.09
C THR A 10 -1.56 -7.64 -7.16
N TYR A 11 -0.41 -7.12 -6.75
CA TYR A 11 0.62 -6.62 -7.66
C TYR A 11 2.00 -7.07 -7.21
N THR A 12 2.83 -7.43 -8.18
CA THR A 12 4.27 -7.63 -8.05
C THR A 12 4.98 -6.36 -8.51
N LYS A 13 5.89 -5.87 -7.66
CA LYS A 13 6.61 -4.62 -7.87
C LYS A 13 8.10 -4.91 -7.90
N ILE A 14 8.79 -4.37 -8.89
CA ILE A 14 10.21 -4.58 -9.12
C ILE A 14 10.88 -3.21 -9.16
N CYS A 15 12.00 -3.07 -8.46
CA CYS A 15 12.81 -1.86 -8.49
C CYS A 15 14.29 -2.22 -8.62
N GLY A 16 14.98 -1.56 -9.56
CA GLY A 16 16.43 -1.62 -9.71
C GLY A 16 17.09 -0.33 -9.24
N LEU A 17 18.17 -0.45 -8.47
CA LEU A 17 19.00 0.64 -7.98
C LEU A 17 20.45 0.53 -8.49
N ASP A 18 21.05 1.67 -8.84
CA ASP A 18 22.49 1.78 -9.16
C ASP A 18 23.36 1.90 -7.90
N GLU A 19 24.69 1.85 -8.02
CA GLU A 19 25.58 1.90 -6.84
C GLU A 19 25.46 3.19 -6.01
N ASN A 20 24.94 4.27 -6.60
CA ASN A 20 24.67 5.55 -5.94
C ASN A 20 23.25 5.60 -5.32
N LYS A 21 22.53 4.47 -5.31
CA LYS A 21 21.17 4.31 -4.78
C LYS A 21 20.10 5.09 -5.57
N ASN A 22 20.38 5.43 -6.83
CA ASN A 22 19.38 6.01 -7.72
C ASN A 22 18.49 4.92 -8.31
N ILE A 23 17.20 5.24 -8.47
CA ILE A 23 16.26 4.39 -9.19
C ILE A 23 16.60 4.42 -10.68
N ILE A 24 16.91 3.25 -11.23
CA ILE A 24 17.22 3.08 -12.66
C ILE A 24 16.11 2.36 -13.43
N ASP A 25 15.28 1.60 -12.74
CA ASP A 25 14.22 0.80 -13.35
C ASP A 25 13.12 0.50 -12.32
N ILE A 26 11.87 0.53 -12.78
CA ILE A 26 10.69 0.19 -11.99
C ILE A 26 9.66 -0.53 -12.84
N LYS A 27 8.99 -1.51 -12.24
CA LYS A 27 7.86 -2.21 -12.86
C LYS A 27 6.80 -2.53 -11.82
N VAL A 28 5.54 -2.35 -12.21
CA VAL A 28 4.37 -2.83 -11.47
C VAL A 28 3.59 -3.72 -12.43
N ILE A 29 3.31 -4.95 -12.02
CA ILE A 29 2.57 -5.95 -12.79
C ILE A 29 1.54 -6.62 -11.88
N PRO A 30 0.35 -6.98 -12.39
CA PRO A 30 -0.59 -7.80 -11.63
C PRO A 30 0.08 -9.09 -11.17
N THR A 31 -0.18 -9.49 -9.91
CA THR A 31 0.26 -10.81 -9.42
C THR A 31 -0.72 -11.86 -9.91
N ILE A 32 -0.24 -12.78 -10.75
CA ILE A 32 -1.04 -13.85 -11.36
C ILE A 32 -0.34 -15.20 -11.22
N VAL A 33 -0.91 -16.24 -11.84
CA VAL A 33 -0.32 -17.59 -11.91
C VAL A 33 1.05 -17.51 -12.60
N ASN A 34 2.01 -18.34 -12.14
CA ASN A 34 3.40 -18.36 -12.63
C ASN A 34 4.11 -17.01 -12.52
N GLN A 35 3.91 -16.31 -11.41
CA GLN A 35 4.46 -14.98 -11.21
C GLN A 35 6.00 -14.93 -11.29
N ASP A 36 6.66 -16.01 -10.89
CA ASP A 36 8.10 -16.21 -10.98
C ASP A 36 8.61 -16.23 -12.43
N GLU A 37 7.89 -16.86 -13.35
CA GLU A 37 8.24 -16.88 -14.78
C GLU A 37 8.22 -15.46 -15.35
N ILE A 38 7.19 -14.67 -15.01
CA ILE A 38 7.05 -13.27 -15.45
C ILE A 38 8.19 -12.40 -14.89
N VAL A 39 8.54 -12.61 -13.61
CA VAL A 39 9.68 -11.93 -12.98
C VAL A 39 10.98 -12.33 -13.67
N LYS A 40 11.14 -13.62 -14.02
CA LYS A 40 12.32 -14.14 -14.72
C LYS A 40 12.48 -13.57 -16.11
N GLU A 41 11.40 -13.49 -16.88
CA GLU A 41 11.41 -12.82 -18.17
C GLU A 41 11.79 -11.34 -18.03
N TYR A 42 11.23 -10.64 -17.03
CA TYR A 42 11.57 -9.23 -16.81
C TYR A 42 13.05 -8.99 -16.50
N LEU A 43 13.68 -9.92 -15.77
CA LEU A 43 15.04 -9.79 -15.30
C LEU A 43 16.10 -10.42 -16.22
N GLN A 44 15.72 -11.14 -17.28
CA GLN A 44 16.63 -11.97 -18.07
C GLN A 44 17.84 -11.20 -18.64
N ASP A 45 17.66 -9.94 -19.03
CA ASP A 45 18.71 -9.10 -19.64
C ASP A 45 19.30 -8.07 -18.65
N LYS A 46 18.96 -8.18 -17.36
CA LYS A 46 19.36 -7.20 -16.35
C LYS A 46 20.64 -7.64 -15.63
N LYS A 47 21.54 -6.69 -15.36
CA LYS A 47 22.74 -6.96 -14.54
C LYS A 47 22.37 -7.00 -13.06
N ILE A 48 22.40 -8.17 -12.44
CA ILE A 48 22.05 -8.37 -11.04
C ILE A 48 23.33 -8.54 -10.21
N LYS A 49 23.61 -7.59 -9.31
CA LYS A 49 24.69 -7.71 -8.31
C LYS A 49 24.16 -8.35 -7.02
N MET A 50 22.94 -7.96 -6.65
CA MET A 50 22.19 -8.49 -5.52
C MET A 50 20.71 -8.37 -5.86
N LEU A 51 19.92 -9.35 -5.44
CA LEU A 51 18.48 -9.34 -5.52
C LEU A 51 17.96 -9.63 -4.11
N VAL A 52 16.91 -8.93 -3.66
CA VAL A 52 16.26 -9.18 -2.38
C VAL A 52 14.76 -9.28 -2.63
N SER A 53 14.12 -10.31 -2.09
CA SER A 53 12.67 -10.49 -2.23
C SER A 53 11.91 -10.18 -0.94
N THR A 54 10.70 -9.68 -1.11
CA THR A 54 9.71 -9.43 -0.07
C THR A 54 8.30 -9.64 -0.64
N GLY A 55 7.26 -9.46 0.17
CA GLY A 55 5.89 -9.76 -0.23
C GLY A 55 5.41 -11.15 0.22
N TYR A 56 4.14 -11.43 -0.07
CA TYR A 56 3.51 -12.75 0.09
C TYR A 56 4.25 -13.85 -0.68
N GLY A 57 4.65 -13.56 -1.94
CA GLY A 57 5.32 -14.51 -2.82
C GLY A 57 6.85 -14.50 -2.73
N ARG A 58 7.45 -13.90 -1.69
CA ARG A 58 8.91 -13.74 -1.58
C ARG A 58 9.72 -15.04 -1.65
N HIS A 59 9.19 -16.12 -1.07
CA HIS A 59 9.86 -17.43 -1.04
C HIS A 59 9.87 -18.10 -2.43
N MET A 60 8.87 -17.83 -3.26
CA MET A 60 8.88 -18.25 -4.66
C MET A 60 10.08 -17.63 -5.42
N ILE A 61 10.37 -16.35 -5.15
CA ILE A 61 11.53 -15.67 -5.75
C ILE A 61 12.85 -16.16 -5.15
N GLU A 62 12.88 -16.43 -3.84
CA GLU A 62 14.02 -17.03 -3.15
C GLU A 62 14.43 -18.37 -3.79
N GLU A 63 13.45 -19.25 -4.06
CA GLU A 63 13.71 -20.55 -4.68
C GLU A 63 14.33 -20.42 -6.08
N VAL A 64 13.88 -19.44 -6.87
CA VAL A 64 14.36 -19.24 -8.25
C VAL A 64 15.73 -18.57 -8.30
N TYR A 65 16.02 -17.63 -7.39
CA TYR A 65 17.23 -16.79 -7.46
C TYR A 65 18.25 -17.05 -6.34
N SER A 66 17.94 -17.92 -5.37
CA SER A 66 18.73 -18.12 -4.15
C SER A 66 19.05 -16.79 -3.45
N CYS A 67 18.08 -15.88 -3.41
CA CYS A 67 18.26 -14.52 -2.95
C CYS A 67 17.83 -14.32 -1.49
N PRO A 68 18.43 -13.36 -0.77
CA PRO A 68 17.95 -12.99 0.56
C PRO A 68 16.47 -12.56 0.58
N VAL A 69 15.79 -12.92 1.66
CA VAL A 69 14.39 -12.60 1.91
C VAL A 69 14.25 -11.66 3.10
N ILE A 70 13.40 -10.64 2.98
CA ILE A 70 13.01 -9.78 4.10
C ILE A 70 11.48 -9.68 4.23
N SER A 71 11.00 -9.41 5.44
CA SER A 71 9.57 -9.14 5.66
C SER A 71 9.13 -7.84 4.99
N GLU A 72 7.85 -7.78 4.58
CA GLU A 72 7.25 -6.56 4.02
C GLU A 72 7.33 -5.39 5.01
N ILE A 73 7.25 -5.67 6.31
CA ILE A 73 7.39 -4.67 7.37
C ILE A 73 8.76 -4.00 7.29
N LYS A 74 9.83 -4.80 7.19
CA LYS A 74 11.20 -4.28 7.06
C LYS A 74 11.39 -3.56 5.73
N ALA A 75 10.83 -4.10 4.64
CA ALA A 75 10.93 -3.50 3.32
C ALA A 75 10.24 -2.13 3.27
N HIS A 76 8.97 -2.02 3.68
CA HIS A 76 8.25 -0.75 3.68
C HIS A 76 8.88 0.28 4.63
N ALA A 77 9.38 -0.14 5.79
CA ALA A 77 10.13 0.72 6.70
C ALA A 77 11.35 1.36 6.03
N LYS A 78 12.22 0.53 5.45
CA LYS A 78 13.42 1.00 4.74
C LYS A 78 13.08 1.85 3.52
N GLY A 79 12.10 1.43 2.74
CA GLY A 79 11.66 2.16 1.55
C GLY A 79 11.10 3.54 1.90
N ALA A 80 10.25 3.64 2.92
CA ALA A 80 9.72 4.92 3.38
C ALA A 80 10.82 5.84 3.94
N TYR A 81 11.76 5.29 4.71
CA TYR A 81 12.90 6.05 5.22
C TYR A 81 13.90 6.47 4.13
N SER A 82 13.95 5.74 3.01
CA SER A 82 14.71 6.17 1.84
C SER A 82 14.06 7.37 1.14
N PHE A 83 12.72 7.42 1.14
CA PHE A 83 11.92 8.50 0.56
C PHE A 83 11.94 9.77 1.41
N LEU A 84 11.67 9.65 2.71
CA LEU A 84 11.72 10.77 3.66
C LEU A 84 12.61 10.41 4.85
N LYS A 85 13.80 11.01 4.87
CA LYS A 85 14.76 10.86 5.98
C LYS A 85 14.17 11.49 7.23
N ASN A 86 13.81 10.66 8.23
CA ASN A 86 13.00 10.95 9.44
C ASN A 86 11.50 10.67 9.38
N ALA A 87 11.04 9.82 8.45
CA ALA A 87 9.73 9.20 8.59
C ALA A 87 9.59 8.50 9.96
N ASP A 88 8.51 8.78 10.69
CA ASP A 88 8.23 8.19 12.02
C ASP A 88 7.27 7.02 11.92
N MET A 89 6.46 7.00 10.86
CA MET A 89 5.41 6.02 10.65
C MET A 89 5.18 5.78 9.17
N VAL A 90 4.87 4.53 8.85
CA VAL A 90 4.30 4.13 7.56
C VAL A 90 2.89 3.63 7.78
N ILE A 91 1.94 4.12 7.00
CA ILE A 91 0.66 3.47 6.75
C ILE A 91 0.78 2.83 5.36
N ASP A 92 0.40 1.58 5.23
CA ASP A 92 0.39 0.84 3.96
C ASP A 92 -1.02 0.30 3.73
N LEU A 93 -1.59 0.59 2.56
CA LEU A 93 -2.86 0.00 2.13
C LEU A 93 -2.63 -0.81 0.85
N GLY A 94 -2.49 -2.12 1.04
CA GLY A 94 -2.43 -3.11 -0.03
C GLY A 94 -3.81 -3.54 -0.50
N GLY A 95 -3.85 -4.51 -1.43
CA GLY A 95 -5.10 -5.07 -1.94
C GLY A 95 -5.82 -5.94 -0.92
N GLN A 96 -5.09 -6.80 -0.21
CA GLN A 96 -5.66 -7.75 0.76
C GLN A 96 -5.26 -7.52 2.22
N ASP A 97 -4.37 -6.57 2.47
CA ASP A 97 -3.98 -6.21 3.82
C ASP A 97 -3.81 -4.69 3.99
N SER A 98 -3.70 -4.27 5.24
CA SER A 98 -3.22 -2.95 5.61
C SER A 98 -2.28 -3.03 6.79
N LYS A 99 -1.29 -2.13 6.82
CA LYS A 99 -0.21 -2.15 7.79
C LYS A 99 0.01 -0.76 8.36
N VAL A 100 0.34 -0.68 9.64
CA VAL A 100 0.89 0.52 10.27
C VAL A 100 2.19 0.14 10.94
N ILE A 101 3.26 0.81 10.57
CA ILE A 101 4.63 0.49 10.97
C ILE A 101 5.20 1.73 11.65
N LYS A 102 5.68 1.57 12.88
CA LYS A 102 6.39 2.63 13.59
C LYS A 102 7.89 2.50 13.34
N LEU A 103 8.53 3.61 12.99
CA LEU A 103 9.96 3.67 12.68
C LEU A 103 10.77 4.24 13.85
N ASP A 104 12.06 3.89 13.88
CA ASP A 104 13.08 4.59 14.66
C ASP A 104 13.86 5.59 13.79
N LEU A 105 14.76 6.34 14.42
CA LEU A 105 15.56 7.37 13.76
C LEU A 105 16.54 6.82 12.70
N SER A 106 16.83 5.53 12.72
CA SER A 106 17.70 4.85 11.75
C SER A 106 16.94 4.28 10.55
N GLY A 107 15.60 4.34 10.56
CA GLY A 107 14.74 3.74 9.54
C GLY A 107 14.44 2.26 9.78
N GLY A 108 14.80 1.72 10.95
CA GLY A 108 14.32 0.42 11.44
C GLY A 108 12.88 0.51 11.91
N PHE A 109 12.15 -0.61 11.95
CA PHE A 109 10.83 -0.65 12.57
C PHE A 109 10.95 -1.03 14.05
N THR A 110 10.11 -0.44 14.91
CA THR A 110 10.09 -0.69 16.36
C THR A 110 8.83 -1.41 16.82
N ASP A 111 7.71 -1.18 16.14
CA ASP A 111 6.42 -1.81 16.41
C ASP A 111 5.59 -1.77 15.12
N PHE A 112 4.63 -2.67 14.96
CA PHE A 112 3.72 -2.66 13.83
C PHE A 112 2.36 -3.26 14.17
N LYS A 113 1.36 -2.90 13.38
CA LYS A 113 0.03 -3.53 13.35
C LYS A 113 -0.32 -3.87 11.92
N MET A 114 -1.02 -4.98 11.74
CA MET A 114 -1.48 -5.45 10.44
C MET A 114 -2.90 -5.96 10.53
N ASN A 115 -3.68 -5.72 9.48
CA ASN A 115 -4.96 -6.36 9.23
C ASN A 115 -4.84 -7.14 7.92
N ASP A 116 -4.77 -8.46 8.02
CA ASP A 116 -4.63 -9.42 6.91
C ASP A 116 -5.80 -10.43 6.84
N LYS A 117 -6.74 -10.37 7.79
CA LYS A 117 -7.88 -11.30 7.89
C LYS A 117 -9.19 -10.74 7.35
N CYS A 118 -9.27 -9.44 7.10
CA CYS A 118 -10.52 -8.77 6.77
C CYS A 118 -10.34 -7.79 5.60
N ALA A 119 -11.11 -8.00 4.53
CA ALA A 119 -11.11 -7.16 3.33
C ALA A 119 -11.70 -5.75 3.53
N ALA A 120 -12.49 -5.52 4.59
CA ALA A 120 -13.20 -4.24 4.78
C ALA A 120 -12.27 -3.03 5.02
N GLY A 121 -11.00 -3.28 5.36
CA GLY A 121 -9.96 -2.26 5.57
C GLY A 121 -8.83 -2.33 4.54
N THR A 122 -9.09 -2.84 3.34
CA THR A 122 -8.08 -3.09 2.30
C THR A 122 -8.51 -2.51 0.95
N GLY A 123 -7.60 -2.43 -0.01
CA GLY A 123 -7.88 -1.97 -1.37
C GLY A 123 -8.97 -2.79 -2.07
N ARG A 124 -9.12 -4.08 -1.73
CA ARG A 124 -10.17 -4.94 -2.26
C ARG A 124 -11.58 -4.39 -2.02
N PHE A 125 -11.83 -3.74 -0.87
CA PHE A 125 -13.14 -3.14 -0.64
C PHE A 125 -13.37 -1.90 -1.51
N LEU A 126 -12.33 -1.10 -1.78
CA LEU A 126 -12.42 0.01 -2.75
C LEU A 126 -12.77 -0.52 -4.15
N GLU A 127 -12.10 -1.58 -4.61
CA GLU A 127 -12.37 -2.21 -5.90
C GLU A 127 -13.80 -2.76 -6.01
N ILE A 128 -14.29 -3.44 -4.97
CA ILE A 128 -15.68 -3.94 -4.94
C ILE A 128 -16.66 -2.78 -5.04
N ALA A 129 -16.44 -1.71 -4.26
CA ALA A 129 -17.32 -0.55 -4.26
C ALA A 129 -17.30 0.22 -5.59
N SER A 130 -16.11 0.47 -6.16
CA SER A 130 -15.99 1.17 -7.45
C SER A 130 -16.70 0.41 -8.56
N ASN A 131 -16.50 -0.92 -8.63
CA ASN A 131 -17.18 -1.78 -9.59
C ASN A 131 -18.69 -1.79 -9.40
N ARG A 132 -19.17 -1.81 -8.14
CA ARG A 132 -20.61 -1.78 -7.84
C ARG A 132 -21.26 -0.46 -8.27
N MET A 133 -20.50 0.62 -8.23
CA MET A 133 -20.93 1.95 -8.66
C MET A 133 -20.75 2.18 -10.16
N GLY A 134 -20.09 1.27 -10.88
CA GLY A 134 -19.78 1.43 -12.31
C GLY A 134 -18.83 2.59 -12.58
N LEU A 135 -17.89 2.84 -11.66
CA LEU A 135 -16.90 3.92 -11.78
C LEU A 135 -15.52 3.33 -12.00
N GLU A 136 -14.78 3.93 -12.92
CA GLU A 136 -13.34 3.72 -13.03
C GLU A 136 -12.65 4.15 -11.72
N PHE A 137 -11.59 3.43 -11.34
CA PHE A 137 -10.96 3.62 -10.03
C PHE A 137 -10.41 5.04 -9.85
N ASP A 138 -9.90 5.65 -10.92
CA ASP A 138 -9.38 7.03 -10.91
C ASP A 138 -10.50 8.04 -10.61
N ASP A 139 -11.67 7.91 -11.24
CA ASP A 139 -12.83 8.77 -10.96
C ASP A 139 -13.36 8.55 -9.55
N PHE A 140 -13.43 7.27 -9.13
CA PHE A 140 -13.85 6.88 -7.79
C PHE A 140 -12.96 7.50 -6.70
N SER A 141 -11.66 7.66 -6.98
CA SER A 141 -10.67 8.24 -6.07
C SER A 141 -10.77 9.76 -5.89
N GLN A 142 -11.60 10.45 -6.68
CA GLN A 142 -11.74 11.91 -6.65
C GLN A 142 -13.16 12.38 -6.38
N ILE A 143 -14.18 11.64 -6.84
CA ILE A 143 -15.57 12.10 -6.79
C ILE A 143 -16.07 12.36 -5.35
N GLY A 144 -15.47 11.70 -4.35
CA GLY A 144 -15.76 11.93 -2.93
C GLY A 144 -15.54 13.37 -2.45
N PHE A 145 -14.66 14.14 -3.11
CA PHE A 145 -14.48 15.57 -2.81
C PHE A 145 -15.73 16.42 -3.09
N LYS A 146 -16.66 15.92 -3.92
CA LYS A 146 -17.91 16.59 -4.27
C LYS A 146 -19.07 16.19 -3.34
N ALA A 147 -18.79 15.42 -2.29
CA ALA A 147 -19.82 14.97 -1.35
C ALA A 147 -20.45 16.17 -0.64
N THR A 148 -21.77 16.15 -0.54
CA THR A 148 -22.58 17.16 0.16
C THR A 148 -23.11 16.64 1.50
N LYS A 149 -22.90 15.35 1.79
CA LYS A 149 -23.31 14.69 3.03
C LYS A 149 -22.21 13.75 3.52
N GLU A 150 -22.00 13.76 4.83
CA GLU A 150 -21.15 12.78 5.50
C GLU A 150 -21.96 11.51 5.80
N LEU A 151 -22.09 10.65 4.79
CA LEU A 151 -22.70 9.33 4.97
C LEU A 151 -21.69 8.37 5.60
N SER A 152 -22.20 7.41 6.37
CA SER A 152 -21.40 6.36 6.98
C SER A 152 -21.86 4.98 6.50
N ILE A 153 -20.88 4.08 6.31
CA ILE A 153 -21.11 2.64 6.15
C ILE A 153 -20.79 1.99 7.49
N SER A 154 -21.82 1.41 8.09
CA SER A 154 -21.76 0.88 9.47
C SER A 154 -21.16 -0.52 9.55
N SER A 155 -21.29 -1.29 8.47
CA SER A 155 -20.84 -2.68 8.43
C SER A 155 -19.33 -2.82 8.53
N MET A 156 -18.93 -3.73 9.42
CA MET A 156 -17.53 -4.15 9.58
C MET A 156 -17.08 -5.18 8.56
N CYS A 157 -18.02 -5.96 7.99
CA CYS A 157 -17.74 -6.96 6.97
C CYS A 157 -17.89 -6.34 5.58
N ALA A 158 -16.93 -6.59 4.68
CA ALA A 158 -16.96 -6.07 3.30
C ALA A 158 -18.23 -6.48 2.53
N VAL A 159 -18.74 -7.70 2.78
CA VAL A 159 -19.97 -8.22 2.13
C VAL A 159 -21.22 -7.43 2.55
N PHE A 160 -21.33 -7.11 3.84
CA PHE A 160 -22.46 -6.31 4.34
C PHE A 160 -22.29 -4.83 3.98
N ALA A 161 -21.06 -4.34 3.97
CA ALA A 161 -20.74 -2.99 3.50
C ALA A 161 -21.10 -2.81 2.01
N GLU A 162 -20.87 -3.83 1.17
CA GLU A 162 -21.33 -3.84 -0.22
C GLU A 162 -22.87 -3.79 -0.31
N SER A 163 -23.58 -4.53 0.56
CA SER A 163 -25.04 -4.46 0.62
C SER A 163 -25.56 -3.07 1.00
N GLU A 164 -24.85 -2.35 1.88
CA GLU A 164 -25.15 -0.95 2.21
C GLU A 164 -24.95 -0.03 1.00
N VAL A 165 -23.86 -0.21 0.24
CA VAL A 165 -23.62 0.54 -1.02
C VAL A 165 -24.75 0.32 -2.01
N ILE A 166 -25.17 -0.94 -2.23
CA ILE A 166 -26.30 -1.28 -3.11
C ILE A 166 -27.59 -0.59 -2.65
N SER A 167 -27.82 -0.58 -1.33
CA SER A 167 -29.01 0.07 -0.75
C SER A 167 -29.01 1.58 -0.97
N LEU A 168 -27.85 2.24 -0.88
CA LEU A 168 -27.72 3.67 -1.16
C LEU A 168 -27.95 3.98 -2.65
N ILE A 169 -27.43 3.14 -3.54
CA ILE A 169 -27.69 3.23 -5.00
C ILE A 169 -29.20 3.11 -5.28
N ALA A 170 -29.87 2.12 -4.70
CA ALA A 170 -31.31 1.92 -4.86
C ALA A 170 -32.15 3.11 -4.35
N LYS A 171 -31.65 3.81 -3.32
CA LYS A 171 -32.24 5.06 -2.79
C LYS A 171 -31.91 6.30 -3.62
N LYS A 172 -31.21 6.14 -4.76
CA LYS A 172 -30.77 7.23 -5.65
C LYS A 172 -29.90 8.28 -4.95
N GLU A 173 -29.11 7.86 -3.97
CA GLU A 173 -28.12 8.75 -3.36
C GLU A 173 -27.01 9.08 -4.38
N SER A 174 -26.42 10.27 -4.27
CA SER A 174 -25.39 10.72 -5.19
C SER A 174 -24.12 9.86 -5.09
N ALA A 175 -23.47 9.64 -6.22
CA ALA A 175 -22.20 8.90 -6.28
C ALA A 175 -21.14 9.53 -5.35
N ALA A 176 -21.06 10.86 -5.28
CA ALA A 176 -20.13 11.55 -4.41
C ALA A 176 -20.33 11.20 -2.92
N ASN A 177 -21.58 11.17 -2.44
CA ASN A 177 -21.89 10.83 -1.04
C ASN A 177 -21.63 9.34 -0.74
N ILE A 178 -21.91 8.44 -1.69
CA ILE A 178 -21.60 7.01 -1.53
C ILE A 178 -20.08 6.79 -1.50
N CYS A 179 -19.34 7.41 -2.42
CA CYS A 179 -17.89 7.39 -2.43
C CYS A 179 -17.30 7.92 -1.13
N TYR A 180 -17.82 9.04 -0.60
CA TYR A 180 -17.44 9.54 0.72
C TYR A 180 -17.56 8.44 1.77
N ALA A 181 -18.73 7.81 1.89
CA ALA A 181 -18.98 6.79 2.91
C ALA A 181 -18.04 5.58 2.82
N VAL A 182 -17.73 5.13 1.60
CA VAL A 182 -16.80 4.01 1.37
C VAL A 182 -15.38 4.37 1.81
N HIS A 183 -14.87 5.51 1.36
CA HIS A 183 -13.51 5.93 1.70
C HIS A 183 -13.39 6.28 3.18
N ASP A 184 -14.41 6.91 3.77
CA ASP A 184 -14.47 7.21 5.20
C ASP A 184 -14.40 5.94 6.04
N SER A 185 -15.11 4.88 5.62
CA SER A 185 -15.09 3.58 6.28
C SER A 185 -13.68 2.98 6.34
N ILE A 186 -12.91 3.05 5.25
CA ILE A 186 -11.52 2.56 5.21
C ILE A 186 -10.58 3.49 5.99
N ALA A 187 -10.67 4.80 5.77
CA ALA A 187 -9.85 5.78 6.47
C ALA A 187 -10.04 5.68 7.99
N SER A 188 -11.28 5.45 8.46
CA SER A 188 -11.59 5.23 9.88
C SER A 188 -10.89 4.00 10.45
N ARG A 189 -10.83 2.90 9.69
CA ARG A 189 -10.14 1.67 10.12
C ARG A 189 -8.64 1.85 10.19
N LEU A 190 -8.04 2.42 9.14
CA LEU A 190 -6.61 2.73 9.09
C LEU A 190 -6.21 3.70 10.21
N ALA A 191 -6.96 4.78 10.40
CA ALA A 191 -6.74 5.73 11.49
C ALA A 191 -6.86 5.06 12.85
N SER A 192 -7.82 4.14 13.04
CA SER A 192 -7.96 3.36 14.28
C SER A 192 -6.75 2.49 14.56
N MET A 193 -6.19 1.83 13.54
CA MET A 193 -4.96 1.06 13.67
C MET A 193 -3.77 1.97 14.01
N ALA A 194 -3.69 3.14 13.38
CA ALA A 194 -2.58 4.06 13.50
C ALA A 194 -2.58 4.89 14.79
N ARG A 195 -3.74 5.18 15.39
CA ARG A 195 -3.91 6.11 16.52
C ARG A 195 -2.89 5.94 17.66
N LYS A 196 -2.61 4.69 18.08
CA LYS A 196 -1.64 4.42 19.17
C LYS A 196 -0.23 4.89 18.82
N PHE A 197 0.16 4.77 17.56
CA PHE A 197 1.48 5.15 17.09
C PHE A 197 1.50 6.64 16.69
N ALA A 198 0.40 7.15 16.13
CA ALA A 198 0.34 8.48 15.50
C ALA A 198 0.47 9.61 16.52
N SER A 199 0.04 9.40 17.77
CA SER A 199 0.23 10.35 18.87
C SER A 199 1.70 10.69 19.16
N LYS A 200 2.65 9.88 18.67
CA LYS A 200 4.10 10.06 18.85
C LYS A 200 4.86 10.19 17.53
N SER A 201 4.16 10.47 16.44
CA SER A 201 4.71 10.54 15.09
C SER A 201 4.25 11.83 14.43
N ASP A 202 5.15 12.57 13.82
CA ASP A 202 4.82 13.79 13.08
C ASP A 202 4.90 13.55 11.58
N LYS A 203 5.75 12.62 11.14
CA LYS A 203 5.97 12.31 9.73
C LYS A 203 5.40 10.96 9.37
N ILE A 204 4.16 10.98 8.88
CA ILE A 204 3.40 9.80 8.49
C ILE A 204 3.47 9.65 6.97
N ILE A 205 4.11 8.58 6.50
CA ILE A 205 4.18 8.24 5.08
C ILE A 205 3.05 7.27 4.74
N PHE A 206 2.31 7.53 3.66
CA PHE A 206 1.31 6.61 3.14
C PHE A 206 1.84 5.90 1.88
N THR A 207 1.71 4.57 1.87
CA THR A 207 2.28 3.66 0.86
C THR A 207 1.25 2.62 0.42
N GLY A 208 1.62 1.81 -0.58
CA GLY A 208 0.72 0.82 -1.18
C GLY A 208 -0.18 1.42 -2.25
N GLY A 209 -1.09 0.60 -2.77
CA GLY A 209 -2.03 1.02 -3.82
C GLY A 209 -3.02 2.07 -3.33
N GLY A 210 -3.42 2.01 -2.06
CA GLY A 210 -4.33 2.99 -1.48
C GLY A 210 -3.80 4.42 -1.43
N ALA A 211 -2.47 4.60 -1.38
CA ALA A 211 -1.86 5.92 -1.39
C ALA A 211 -1.88 6.61 -2.77
N LEU A 212 -2.29 5.90 -3.83
CA LEU A 212 -2.61 6.51 -5.13
C LEU A 212 -3.95 7.25 -5.10
N ASN A 213 -4.79 7.02 -4.08
CA ASN A 213 -6.12 7.60 -3.97
C ASN A 213 -6.05 8.94 -3.19
N PRO A 214 -6.14 10.10 -3.86
CA PRO A 214 -5.95 11.40 -3.21
C PRO A 214 -7.04 11.71 -2.19
N PHE A 215 -8.27 11.24 -2.42
CA PHE A 215 -9.35 11.44 -1.46
C PHE A 215 -9.14 10.62 -0.19
N LEU A 216 -8.59 9.41 -0.29
CA LEU A 216 -8.22 8.60 0.86
C LEU A 216 -7.07 9.22 1.66
N VAL A 217 -6.05 9.76 0.99
CA VAL A 217 -4.97 10.53 1.62
C VAL A 217 -5.56 11.69 2.43
N HIS A 218 -6.46 12.47 1.82
CA HIS A 218 -7.14 13.59 2.46
C HIS A 218 -7.92 13.17 3.71
N LEU A 219 -8.75 12.13 3.62
CA LEU A 219 -9.53 11.62 4.76
C LEU A 219 -8.65 11.07 5.88
N LEU A 220 -7.53 10.41 5.54
CA LEU A 220 -6.58 9.95 6.55
C LEU A 220 -5.95 11.11 7.31
N SER A 221 -5.56 12.18 6.61
CA SER A 221 -5.05 13.39 7.26
C SER A 221 -6.06 14.01 8.21
N LEU A 222 -7.33 14.13 7.79
CA LEU A 222 -8.39 14.65 8.66
C LEU A 222 -8.59 13.78 9.91
N LYS A 223 -8.65 12.45 9.75
CA LYS A 223 -8.92 11.52 10.87
C LYS A 223 -7.77 11.37 11.85
N LEU A 224 -6.54 11.63 11.41
CA LEU A 224 -5.35 11.61 12.25
C LEU A 224 -4.98 12.99 12.80
N GLU A 225 -5.67 14.04 12.34
CA GLU A 225 -5.36 15.45 12.65
C GLU A 225 -3.88 15.77 12.38
N LYS A 226 -3.32 15.16 11.34
CA LYS A 226 -1.90 15.19 10.99
C LYS A 226 -1.71 15.15 9.48
N GLU A 227 -0.61 15.73 9.01
CA GLU A 227 -0.22 15.60 7.61
C GLU A 227 0.14 14.14 7.30
N VAL A 228 -0.47 13.59 6.24
CA VAL A 228 -0.19 12.25 5.74
C VAL A 228 0.40 12.41 4.35
N ILE A 229 1.65 12.00 4.18
CA ILE A 229 2.45 12.27 3.00
C ILE A 229 2.45 11.01 2.12
N PRO A 230 1.78 11.01 0.95
CA PRO A 230 1.90 9.90 0.02
C PRO A 230 3.34 9.84 -0.52
N ALA A 231 3.93 8.65 -0.54
CA ALA A 231 5.25 8.49 -1.14
C ALA A 231 5.22 8.75 -2.66
N LYS A 232 6.33 9.20 -3.26
CA LYS A 232 6.42 9.50 -4.70
C LYS A 232 6.04 8.32 -5.60
N HIS A 233 6.42 7.10 -5.21
CA HIS A 233 6.10 5.86 -5.90
C HIS A 233 5.48 4.89 -4.88
N PRO A 234 4.23 5.10 -4.45
CA PRO A 234 3.73 4.52 -3.21
C PRO A 234 3.60 3.00 -3.27
N GLN A 235 3.22 2.44 -4.42
CA GLN A 235 3.15 0.98 -4.63
C GLN A 235 4.53 0.30 -4.64
N LEU A 236 5.60 1.05 -4.97
CA LEU A 236 6.96 0.52 -5.14
C LEU A 236 7.78 0.56 -3.85
N ILE A 237 7.25 1.11 -2.75
CA ILE A 237 8.02 1.33 -1.53
C ILE A 237 8.57 0.03 -0.94
N GLY A 238 7.82 -1.08 -0.97
CA GLY A 238 8.31 -2.39 -0.56
C GLY A 238 9.49 -2.86 -1.43
N ALA A 239 9.35 -2.80 -2.75
CA ALA A 239 10.41 -3.17 -3.69
C ALA A 239 11.67 -2.28 -3.55
N ILE A 240 11.48 -0.97 -3.36
CA ILE A 240 12.56 -0.02 -3.10
C ILE A 240 13.30 -0.42 -1.81
N GLY A 241 12.58 -0.66 -0.72
CA GLY A 241 13.19 -1.06 0.56
C GLY A 241 13.92 -2.40 0.52
N ALA A 242 13.41 -3.35 -0.28
CA ALA A 242 14.11 -4.61 -0.56
C ALA A 242 15.42 -4.34 -1.32
N ALA A 243 15.40 -3.55 -2.38
CA ALA A 243 16.61 -3.17 -3.12
C ALA A 243 17.64 -2.44 -2.23
N TYR A 244 17.18 -1.52 -1.37
CA TYR A 244 18.03 -0.84 -0.38
C TYR A 244 18.66 -1.79 0.63
N SER A 245 17.96 -2.87 1.00
CA SER A 245 18.52 -3.87 1.93
C SER A 245 19.70 -4.62 1.31
N GLY A 246 19.76 -4.74 -0.01
CA GLY A 246 20.86 -5.40 -0.70
C GLY A 246 22.24 -4.74 -0.46
N TYR A 247 22.28 -3.42 -0.19
CA TYR A 247 23.53 -2.71 0.12
C TYR A 247 24.11 -3.03 1.49
N GLU A 248 23.32 -3.63 2.39
CA GLU A 248 23.74 -3.99 3.75
C GLU A 248 24.21 -5.44 3.85
N ILE A 249 24.03 -6.23 2.79
CA ILE A 249 24.32 -7.67 2.74
C ILE A 249 25.71 -7.93 2.12
N ILE A 250 26.26 -6.95 1.41
CA ILE A 250 27.60 -6.99 0.78
C ILE A 250 28.58 -6.21 1.66
#